data_AF-A0A1Y1L4G0-F1
#
_entry.id   AF-A0A1Y1L4G0-F1
#
_cell.length_a   1.000
_cell.length_b   1.000
_cell.length_c   1.000
_cell.angle_alpha   90.00
_cell.angle_beta   90.00
_cell.angle_gamma   90.00
#
_symmetry.space_group_name_H-M   'P 1'
#
loop_
_entity.id
_entity.type
_entity.pdbx_description
1 polymer ?
#
loop_
_entity_poly.entity_id
_entity_poly.type
_entity_poly.pdbx_seq_one_letter_code
_entity_poly.pdbx_strand_id
1 'polypeptide(L)'
;KICLHRDRVHDAVHDMYPLSHNSSMIGNGISTSPSQSSPPSLSSHSHSSGDLAALPSQPERGFQSRQSSIHGCSTETSGGRSGLKKNYEAIPGFEYFAFATDILGNYTGAYMNMKHVYALIFAGLYQGQLARPMESFAFIHQASHKLQVIMRPSLDQLRKIKTSGMVMIQDPKYNQLALTFWTCLQLESDLLAELHLPPSGLLSYEENMPHPNMTLLEGFDQRVLDSYLAQLYLRTHLNSLHRMFYAPDENGKETDSAQLDPKFDNVEVFADAVSSMRWVAQSFAFTADDPPAEDILAARLRAKYWGAQVITYRPFIQQILQWSDKIQNLPSSPQIHPVSEFRQGIIDPSAKSRKDLQPEVIEYAKRGIKALIESTRAFHGLGSERPIITNVFGTAHAQWGNLLVLSVCFKNDVLSSEIDAELLMTLFTKTIEFLRQSGTATGSLKTDMHILESLQRDLFPAVAGTHNGRPHVLRSFRS
;
A
#
# COMPACT_ATOMS: atom_id res chain seq x y z
N LYS A 1 -1.68 -3.79 -20.59
CA LYS A 1 -2.79 -4.77 -20.57
C LYS A 1 -3.55 -4.77 -19.24
N ILE A 2 -2.90 -4.97 -18.08
CA ILE A 2 -3.62 -4.99 -16.79
C ILE A 2 -4.45 -3.73 -16.49
N CYS A 3 -3.94 -2.53 -16.81
CA CYS A 3 -4.70 -1.28 -16.59
C CYS A 3 -5.90 -1.10 -17.54
N LEU A 4 -5.94 -1.82 -18.67
CA LEU A 4 -7.11 -1.84 -19.58
C LEU A 4 -8.19 -2.79 -19.06
N HIS A 5 -7.82 -3.75 -18.20
CA HIS A 5 -8.75 -4.66 -17.55
C HIS A 5 -9.22 -4.04 -16.24
N ARG A 6 -10.36 -3.35 -16.30
CA ARG A 6 -10.93 -2.59 -15.18
C ARG A 6 -12.03 -3.32 -14.41
N ASP A 7 -12.26 -4.59 -14.76
CA ASP A 7 -13.11 -5.51 -14.01
C ASP A 7 -12.33 -6.22 -12.89
N ARG A 8 -12.97 -7.20 -12.26
CA ARG A 8 -12.38 -8.08 -11.25
C ARG A 8 -11.11 -8.75 -11.78
N VAL A 9 -10.04 -8.69 -10.99
CA VAL A 9 -8.82 -9.45 -11.26
C VAL A 9 -9.03 -10.89 -10.81
N HIS A 10 -8.82 -11.85 -11.71
CA HIS A 10 -8.92 -13.27 -11.37
C HIS A 10 -7.65 -13.77 -10.70
N ASP A 11 -7.83 -14.72 -9.78
CA ASP A 11 -6.73 -15.43 -9.13
C ASP A 11 -5.92 -16.25 -10.12
N ALA A 12 -4.70 -16.60 -9.69
CA ALA A 12 -4.04 -17.76 -10.25
C ALA A 12 -4.95 -18.98 -10.03
N VAL A 13 -5.21 -19.73 -11.09
CA VAL A 13 -5.96 -20.96 -11.04
C VAL A 13 -5.16 -21.96 -10.20
N HIS A 14 -5.65 -22.27 -9.01
CA HIS A 14 -5.11 -23.30 -8.12
C HIS A 14 -5.89 -24.60 -8.34
N ASP A 15 -5.18 -25.72 -8.52
CA ASP A 15 -5.79 -27.04 -8.64
C ASP A 15 -6.49 -27.43 -7.32
N MET A 16 -7.82 -27.38 -7.32
CA MET A 16 -8.67 -27.79 -6.21
C MET A 16 -8.93 -29.31 -6.25
N TYR A 17 -7.87 -30.13 -6.17
CA TYR A 17 -8.00 -31.55 -5.85
C TYR A 17 -6.86 -31.99 -4.94
N PRO A 18 -7.13 -32.62 -3.77
CA PRO A 18 -6.09 -33.32 -3.03
C PRO A 18 -5.61 -34.46 -3.92
N LEU A 19 -4.35 -34.38 -4.38
CA LEU A 19 -3.70 -35.46 -5.12
C LEU A 19 -3.81 -36.74 -4.31
N SER A 20 -4.58 -37.70 -4.83
CA SER A 20 -4.59 -39.07 -4.37
C SER A 20 -3.16 -39.62 -4.39
N HIS A 21 -2.65 -40.02 -3.23
CA HIS A 21 -1.41 -40.77 -3.08
C HIS A 21 -1.43 -42.00 -4.00
N ASN A 22 -0.76 -41.91 -5.16
CA ASN A 22 -0.09 -43.00 -5.90
C ASN A 22 0.24 -42.58 -7.36
N SER A 23 0.97 -41.47 -7.54
CA SER A 23 1.66 -41.22 -8.80
C SER A 23 2.95 -40.45 -8.53
N SER A 24 4.01 -41.22 -8.29
CA SER A 24 5.39 -40.76 -8.41
C SER A 24 5.63 -40.41 -9.88
N MET A 25 6.21 -39.23 -10.15
CA MET A 25 6.61 -38.71 -11.47
C MET A 25 5.66 -37.73 -12.19
N ILE A 26 5.01 -36.79 -11.48
CA ILE A 26 4.67 -35.48 -12.06
C ILE A 26 4.93 -34.41 -11.00
N GLY A 27 6.18 -33.96 -10.91
CA GLY A 27 6.58 -32.86 -10.03
C GLY A 27 6.40 -31.52 -10.73
N ASN A 28 5.36 -30.78 -10.35
CA ASN A 28 5.22 -29.37 -10.69
C ASN A 28 6.30 -28.55 -9.97
N GLY A 29 7.36 -28.18 -10.68
CA GLY A 29 8.02 -26.87 -10.61
C GLY A 29 8.53 -26.30 -9.28
N ILE A 30 8.55 -27.04 -8.18
CA ILE A 30 9.17 -26.60 -6.92
C ILE A 30 10.58 -27.21 -6.87
N SER A 31 11.60 -26.36 -6.98
CA SER A 31 12.99 -26.76 -6.76
C SER A 31 13.13 -27.18 -5.29
N THR A 32 13.31 -28.48 -5.03
CA THR A 32 13.84 -28.95 -3.75
C THR A 32 15.26 -28.41 -3.59
N SER A 33 15.52 -27.69 -2.50
CA SER A 33 16.85 -27.21 -2.11
C SER A 33 17.85 -28.38 -2.03
N PRO A 34 19.10 -28.23 -2.49
CA PRO A 34 20.11 -29.28 -2.40
C PRO A 34 20.73 -29.23 -1.00
N SER A 35 20.01 -29.71 0.00
CA SER A 35 20.54 -29.87 1.35
C SER A 35 19.88 -31.05 2.04
N GLN A 36 19.98 -32.23 1.42
CA GLN A 36 19.84 -33.53 2.07
C GLN A 36 20.12 -34.65 1.06
N SER A 37 21.40 -34.97 0.89
CA SER A 37 21.80 -36.28 0.37
C SER A 37 23.09 -36.68 1.07
N SER A 38 22.96 -37.63 1.99
CA SER A 38 24.08 -38.38 2.59
C SER A 38 24.98 -38.95 1.48
N PRO A 39 26.30 -39.04 1.68
CA PRO A 39 27.21 -39.50 0.64
C PRO A 39 27.02 -41.01 0.41
N PRO A 40 27.02 -41.50 -0.84
CA PRO A 40 27.09 -42.92 -1.10
C PRO A 40 28.47 -43.46 -0.71
N SER A 41 28.47 -44.66 -0.14
CA SER A 41 29.62 -45.44 0.29
C SER A 41 30.64 -45.65 -0.84
N LEU A 42 31.89 -45.27 -0.58
CA LEU A 42 33.05 -45.57 -1.42
C LEU A 42 33.35 -47.08 -1.40
N SER A 43 33.12 -47.76 -2.52
CA SER A 43 33.80 -49.01 -2.85
C SER A 43 35.16 -48.68 -3.46
N SER A 44 36.21 -49.11 -2.77
CA SER A 44 37.62 -48.99 -3.12
C SER A 44 37.93 -49.65 -4.47
N HIS A 45 38.52 -48.94 -5.43
CA HIS A 45 39.55 -49.48 -6.33
C HIS A 45 40.37 -48.32 -6.93
N SER A 46 41.62 -48.24 -6.49
CA SER A 46 42.67 -47.37 -7.02
C SER A 46 43.18 -47.90 -8.35
N HIS A 47 43.50 -47.04 -9.33
CA HIS A 47 44.73 -47.11 -10.13
C HIS A 47 45.00 -45.76 -10.83
N SER A 48 46.27 -45.41 -10.85
CA SER A 48 46.91 -44.17 -11.32
C SER A 48 47.18 -44.21 -12.84
N SER A 49 47.29 -43.01 -13.45
CA SER A 49 48.43 -42.52 -14.29
C SER A 49 48.00 -41.87 -15.62
N GLY A 50 48.57 -40.68 -15.91
CA GLY A 50 49.11 -40.37 -17.25
C GLY A 50 48.31 -39.43 -18.17
N ASP A 51 48.70 -38.15 -18.15
CA ASP A 51 49.05 -37.27 -19.29
C ASP A 51 48.37 -37.31 -20.68
N LEU A 52 48.23 -36.08 -21.22
CA LEU A 52 48.10 -35.61 -22.63
C LEU A 52 46.71 -35.42 -23.26
N ALA A 53 46.42 -34.12 -23.44
CA ALA A 53 45.88 -33.44 -24.62
C ALA A 53 44.97 -34.22 -25.61
N ALA A 54 43.69 -33.83 -25.65
CA ALA A 54 42.90 -33.76 -26.88
C ALA A 54 41.71 -32.81 -26.72
N LEU A 55 41.61 -31.84 -27.61
CA LEU A 55 40.40 -31.03 -27.84
C LEU A 55 39.28 -31.95 -28.38
N PRO A 56 38.01 -31.73 -28.02
CA PRO A 56 36.94 -31.97 -29.01
C PRO A 56 35.97 -30.78 -29.12
N SER A 57 35.91 -30.27 -30.35
CA SER A 57 34.69 -29.87 -31.08
C SER A 57 33.48 -29.40 -30.27
N GLN A 58 33.17 -28.12 -30.43
CA GLN A 58 31.87 -27.50 -30.17
C GLN A 58 30.70 -28.31 -30.77
N PRO A 59 29.62 -28.52 -30.01
CA PRO A 59 28.28 -28.39 -30.54
C PRO A 59 27.67 -27.09 -30.03
N GLU A 60 27.13 -26.28 -30.94
CA GLU A 60 26.32 -25.11 -30.63
C GLU A 60 25.24 -25.47 -29.60
N ARG A 61 25.44 -25.04 -28.35
CA ARG A 61 24.37 -25.08 -27.34
C ARG A 61 23.43 -23.93 -27.63
N GLY A 62 22.32 -24.24 -28.27
CA GLY A 62 21.12 -23.40 -28.21
C GLY A 62 20.80 -23.07 -26.75
N PHE A 63 20.38 -21.84 -26.51
CA PHE A 63 19.97 -21.33 -25.20
C PHE A 63 18.89 -22.23 -24.58
N GLN A 64 19.30 -23.16 -23.71
CA GLN A 64 18.38 -23.93 -22.90
C GLN A 64 17.88 -23.03 -21.76
N SER A 65 16.73 -22.40 -22.02
CA SER A 65 15.89 -21.76 -20.99
C SER A 65 15.56 -22.78 -19.89
N ARG A 66 15.52 -22.31 -18.64
CA ARG A 66 15.03 -23.09 -17.48
C ARG A 66 13.50 -23.21 -17.44
N GLN A 67 12.85 -23.33 -18.61
CA GLN A 67 11.42 -23.60 -18.71
C GLN A 67 11.17 -24.94 -19.41
N SER A 68 10.83 -25.95 -18.62
CA SER A 68 10.23 -27.20 -19.09
C SER A 68 8.69 -27.18 -19.10
N SER A 69 8.05 -26.02 -18.88
CA SER A 69 6.57 -25.94 -18.75
C SER A 69 5.85 -25.14 -19.85
N ILE A 70 6.56 -24.56 -20.82
CA ILE A 70 5.93 -23.75 -21.89
C ILE A 70 5.82 -24.48 -23.24
N HIS A 71 6.52 -25.60 -23.44
CA HIS A 71 6.47 -26.36 -24.70
C HIS A 71 5.96 -27.79 -24.49
N GLY A 72 4.69 -27.91 -24.12
CA GLY A 72 3.92 -29.12 -24.40
C GLY A 72 3.38 -29.02 -25.82
N CYS A 73 4.08 -29.58 -26.80
CA CYS A 73 3.51 -29.86 -28.12
C CYS A 73 2.43 -30.92 -27.93
N SER A 74 1.16 -30.56 -28.07
CA SER A 74 0.05 -31.51 -28.06
C SER A 74 -0.40 -31.75 -29.48
N THR A 75 0.05 -32.87 -30.04
CA THR A 75 -0.69 -33.58 -31.09
C THR A 75 -2.08 -33.89 -30.57
N GLU A 76 -3.07 -33.58 -31.39
CA GLU A 76 -4.49 -33.78 -31.13
C GLU A 76 -4.77 -35.22 -30.70
N THR A 77 -5.36 -35.40 -29.51
CA THR A 77 -6.23 -36.54 -29.24
C THR A 77 -7.40 -36.08 -28.39
N SER A 78 -8.57 -36.13 -29.03
CA SER A 78 -9.87 -35.80 -28.47
C SER A 78 -10.21 -36.71 -27.28
N GLY A 79 -10.51 -36.10 -26.14
CA GLY A 79 -10.97 -36.79 -24.93
C GLY A 79 -11.30 -35.80 -23.82
N GLY A 80 -12.59 -35.54 -23.61
CA GLY A 80 -13.10 -34.51 -22.72
C GLY A 80 -12.51 -34.53 -21.31
N ARG A 81 -11.88 -33.42 -20.92
CA ARG A 81 -11.63 -33.02 -19.53
C ARG A 81 -11.90 -31.53 -19.42
N SER A 82 -12.64 -31.17 -18.37
CA SER A 82 -12.95 -29.80 -17.95
C SER A 82 -11.81 -28.84 -18.26
N GLY A 83 -12.05 -27.89 -19.16
CA GLY A 83 -11.05 -26.91 -19.60
C GLY A 83 -10.68 -25.96 -18.47
N LEU A 84 -9.71 -26.34 -17.65
CA LEU A 84 -9.12 -25.48 -16.65
C LEU A 84 -8.40 -24.34 -17.37
N LYS A 85 -8.98 -23.14 -17.28
CA LYS A 85 -8.45 -21.89 -17.85
C LYS A 85 -7.00 -21.72 -17.36
N LYS A 86 -6.05 -21.53 -18.28
CA LYS A 86 -4.64 -21.40 -17.88
C LYS A 86 -4.38 -20.01 -17.31
N ASN A 87 -3.39 -19.86 -16.41
CA ASN A 87 -3.10 -18.56 -15.75
C ASN A 87 -2.87 -17.39 -16.71
N TYR A 88 -2.32 -17.64 -17.91
CA TYR A 88 -2.14 -16.59 -18.92
C TYR A 88 -3.47 -16.11 -19.55
N GLU A 89 -4.52 -16.93 -19.53
CA GLU A 89 -5.86 -16.56 -20.00
C GLU A 89 -6.69 -15.87 -18.90
N ALA A 90 -6.31 -16.06 -17.63
CA ALA A 90 -7.01 -15.53 -16.46
C ALA A 90 -6.45 -14.17 -15.98
N ILE A 91 -5.14 -13.96 -16.07
CA ILE A 91 -4.47 -12.77 -15.53
C ILE A 91 -4.04 -11.83 -16.67
N PRO A 92 -4.65 -10.64 -16.80
CA PRO A 92 -4.41 -9.73 -17.93
C PRO A 92 -2.95 -9.27 -18.04
N GLY A 93 -2.30 -9.64 -19.15
CA GLY A 93 -0.92 -9.26 -19.43
C GLY A 93 0.15 -10.14 -18.77
N PHE A 94 -0.25 -11.24 -18.12
CA PHE A 94 0.69 -12.17 -17.50
C PHE A 94 1.68 -12.79 -18.49
N GLU A 95 1.29 -13.01 -19.74
CA GLU A 95 2.17 -13.46 -20.82
C GLU A 95 3.39 -12.55 -21.05
N TYR A 96 3.18 -11.22 -21.06
CA TYR A 96 4.28 -10.26 -21.19
C TYR A 96 5.08 -10.17 -19.90
N PHE A 97 4.39 -10.20 -18.77
CA PHE A 97 5.05 -10.13 -17.47
C PHE A 97 6.00 -11.32 -17.29
N ALA A 98 5.54 -12.54 -17.55
CA ALA A 98 6.34 -13.75 -17.45
C ALA A 98 7.58 -13.68 -18.35
N PHE A 99 7.42 -13.30 -19.61
CA PHE A 99 8.53 -13.12 -20.54
C PHE A 99 9.52 -12.03 -20.07
N ALA A 100 9.02 -10.88 -19.63
CA ALA A 100 9.85 -9.79 -19.12
C ALA A 100 10.62 -10.20 -17.85
N THR A 101 9.99 -10.95 -16.94
CA THR A 101 10.65 -11.42 -15.72
C THR A 101 11.71 -12.48 -15.97
N ASP A 102 11.56 -13.31 -17.02
CA ASP A 102 12.60 -14.25 -17.45
C ASP A 102 13.85 -13.49 -17.93
N ILE A 103 13.64 -12.47 -18.76
CA ILE A 103 14.73 -11.55 -19.16
C ILE A 103 15.37 -10.91 -17.93
N LEU A 104 14.56 -10.35 -17.00
CA LEU A 104 15.08 -9.70 -15.79
C LEU A 104 15.89 -10.66 -14.91
N GLY A 105 15.48 -11.92 -14.81
CA GLY A 105 16.18 -12.96 -14.07
C GLY A 105 17.64 -13.14 -14.52
N ASN A 106 17.89 -13.06 -15.83
CA ASN A 106 19.24 -13.14 -16.41
C ASN A 106 20.15 -11.95 -16.02
N TYR A 107 19.58 -10.84 -15.55
CA TYR A 107 20.31 -9.65 -15.14
C TYR A 107 20.29 -9.42 -13.62
N THR A 108 19.96 -10.44 -12.83
CA THR A 108 19.88 -10.33 -11.35
C THR A 108 21.17 -9.77 -10.74
N GLY A 109 22.34 -10.17 -11.24
CA GLY A 109 23.64 -9.67 -10.78
C GLY A 109 24.11 -8.34 -11.39
N ALA A 110 23.36 -7.75 -12.32
CA ALA A 110 23.77 -6.52 -13.02
C ALA A 110 23.39 -5.26 -12.21
N TYR A 111 24.37 -4.44 -11.84
CA TYR A 111 24.16 -3.22 -11.04
C TYR A 111 24.31 -1.92 -11.84
N MET A 112 24.98 -1.92 -13.00
CA MET A 112 25.40 -0.68 -13.69
C MET A 112 24.42 -0.19 -14.77
N ASN A 113 23.15 -0.57 -14.70
CA ASN A 113 22.18 -0.25 -15.75
C ASN A 113 20.85 0.28 -15.19
N MET A 114 20.57 1.56 -15.43
CA MET A 114 19.31 2.21 -15.01
C MET A 114 18.07 1.58 -15.66
N LYS A 115 18.17 1.01 -16.86
CA LYS A 115 17.03 0.34 -17.51
C LYS A 115 16.53 -0.85 -16.70
N HIS A 116 17.43 -1.53 -15.98
CA HIS A 116 17.05 -2.62 -15.10
C HIS A 116 16.27 -2.13 -13.88
N VAL A 117 16.65 -0.98 -13.32
CA VAL A 117 15.87 -0.32 -12.24
C VAL A 117 14.47 0.01 -12.73
N TYR A 118 14.32 0.59 -13.93
CA TYR A 118 13.00 0.91 -14.49
C TYR A 118 12.14 -0.32 -14.73
N ALA A 119 12.73 -1.37 -15.29
CA ALA A 119 12.00 -2.61 -15.53
C ALA A 119 11.53 -3.27 -14.22
N LEU A 120 12.34 -3.21 -13.15
CA LEU A 120 11.92 -3.65 -11.81
C LEU A 120 10.79 -2.77 -11.24
N ILE A 121 10.84 -1.44 -11.41
CA ILE A 121 9.74 -0.55 -11.02
C ILE A 121 8.43 -0.95 -11.74
N PHE A 122 8.49 -1.17 -13.06
CA PHE A 122 7.32 -1.61 -13.83
C PHE A 122 6.82 -2.99 -13.39
N ALA A 123 7.73 -3.91 -13.07
CA ALA A 123 7.36 -5.23 -12.57
C ALA A 123 6.65 -5.14 -11.20
N GLY A 124 7.15 -4.28 -10.30
CA GLY A 124 6.50 -3.98 -9.04
C GLY A 124 5.11 -3.38 -9.23
N LEU A 125 4.98 -2.35 -10.09
CA LEU A 125 3.70 -1.73 -10.41
C LEU A 125 2.69 -2.72 -11.00
N TYR A 126 3.12 -3.66 -11.84
CA TYR A 126 2.25 -4.73 -12.36
C TYR A 126 1.71 -5.61 -11.22
N GLN A 127 2.56 -6.05 -10.30
CA GLN A 127 2.12 -6.81 -9.12
C GLN A 127 1.22 -5.99 -8.19
N GLY A 128 1.50 -4.69 -8.04
CA GLY A 128 0.67 -3.74 -7.32
C GLY A 128 -0.74 -3.62 -7.91
N GLN A 129 -0.87 -3.62 -9.24
CA GLN A 129 -2.18 -3.67 -9.92
C GLN A 129 -2.94 -4.98 -9.67
N LEU A 130 -2.25 -6.07 -9.34
CA LEU A 130 -2.88 -7.35 -8.98
C LEU A 130 -3.19 -7.46 -7.48
N ALA A 131 -3.02 -6.37 -6.71
CA ALA A 131 -3.13 -6.36 -5.26
C ALA A 131 -2.23 -7.42 -4.57
N ARG A 132 -1.01 -7.61 -5.11
CA ARG A 132 0.03 -8.52 -4.59
C ARG A 132 1.16 -7.72 -3.94
N PRO A 133 0.97 -7.24 -2.69
CA PRO A 133 1.85 -6.25 -2.10
C PRO A 133 3.25 -6.82 -1.79
N MET A 134 3.35 -8.09 -1.41
CA MET A 134 4.64 -8.75 -1.13
C MET A 134 5.50 -8.89 -2.40
N GLU A 135 4.90 -9.36 -3.48
CA GLU A 135 5.57 -9.52 -4.77
C GLU A 135 5.94 -8.15 -5.36
N SER A 136 5.04 -7.17 -5.24
CA SER A 136 5.34 -5.78 -5.59
C SER A 136 6.56 -5.27 -4.81
N PHE A 137 6.56 -5.46 -3.49
CA PHE A 137 7.66 -5.05 -2.63
C PHE A 137 8.99 -5.69 -3.03
N ALA A 138 9.03 -6.98 -3.34
CA ALA A 138 10.26 -7.66 -3.76
C ALA A 138 10.94 -6.96 -4.96
N PHE A 139 10.16 -6.59 -5.98
CA PHE A 139 10.68 -5.88 -7.15
C PHE A 139 11.09 -4.43 -6.82
N ILE A 140 10.26 -3.70 -6.08
CA ILE A 140 10.55 -2.30 -5.70
C ILE A 140 11.79 -2.23 -4.80
N HIS A 141 11.90 -3.11 -3.81
CA HIS A 141 13.07 -3.22 -2.93
C HIS A 141 14.34 -3.50 -3.75
N GLN A 142 14.29 -4.43 -4.71
CA GLN A 142 15.43 -4.72 -5.59
C GLN A 142 15.80 -3.51 -6.46
N ALA A 143 14.80 -2.76 -6.96
CA ALA A 143 15.00 -1.53 -7.72
C ALA A 143 15.70 -0.47 -6.85
N SER A 144 15.20 -0.22 -5.64
CA SER A 144 15.78 0.70 -4.66
C SER A 144 17.23 0.34 -4.32
N HIS A 145 17.50 -0.93 -4.03
CA HIS A 145 18.85 -1.39 -3.70
C HIS A 145 19.83 -1.20 -4.86
N LYS A 146 19.46 -1.57 -6.09
CA LYS A 146 20.32 -1.35 -7.27
C LYS A 146 20.54 0.13 -7.54
N LEU A 147 19.51 0.95 -7.37
CA LEU A 147 19.59 2.39 -7.56
C LEU A 147 20.61 3.01 -6.59
N GLN A 148 20.66 2.59 -5.32
CA GLN A 148 21.66 3.07 -4.36
C GLN A 148 23.09 2.87 -4.85
N VAL A 149 23.38 1.70 -5.45
CA VAL A 149 24.69 1.41 -6.04
C VAL A 149 24.99 2.33 -7.22
N ILE A 150 24.02 2.55 -8.12
CA ILE A 150 24.18 3.41 -9.30
C ILE A 150 24.40 4.89 -8.91
N MET A 151 23.67 5.38 -7.91
CA MET A 151 23.74 6.77 -7.48
C MET A 151 25.02 7.10 -6.72
N ARG A 152 25.70 6.11 -6.13
CA ARG A 152 26.84 6.32 -5.22
C ARG A 152 27.91 7.28 -5.77
N PRO A 153 28.37 7.19 -7.04
CA PRO A 153 29.35 8.13 -7.59
C PRO A 153 28.82 9.56 -7.79
N SER A 154 27.50 9.75 -7.74
CA SER A 154 26.81 11.02 -7.99
C SER A 154 26.27 11.69 -6.72
N LEU A 155 26.35 11.03 -5.56
CA LEU A 155 25.74 11.51 -4.31
C LEU A 155 26.29 12.87 -3.85
N ASP A 156 27.60 13.08 -3.93
CA ASP A 156 28.20 14.35 -3.54
C ASP A 156 27.73 15.50 -4.42
N GLN A 157 27.57 15.25 -5.72
CA GLN A 157 27.07 16.25 -6.66
C GLN A 157 25.59 16.54 -6.43
N LEU A 158 24.76 15.51 -6.23
CA LEU A 158 23.34 15.65 -5.90
C LEU A 158 23.15 16.45 -4.60
N ARG A 159 23.97 16.17 -3.58
CA ARG A 159 23.98 16.93 -2.32
C ARG A 159 24.36 18.40 -2.55
N LYS A 160 25.42 18.66 -3.32
CA LYS A 160 25.81 20.02 -3.69
C LYS A 160 24.70 20.76 -4.42
N ILE A 161 24.00 20.12 -5.36
CA ILE A 161 22.87 20.75 -6.06
C ILE A 161 21.78 21.16 -5.06
N LYS A 162 21.47 20.31 -4.06
CA LYS A 162 20.50 20.64 -3.01
C LYS A 162 20.95 21.81 -2.13
N THR A 163 22.23 21.87 -1.74
CA THR A 163 22.74 22.85 -0.76
C THR A 163 23.23 24.16 -1.37
N SER A 164 23.60 24.18 -2.64
CA SER A 164 24.18 25.36 -3.32
C SER A 164 23.17 26.46 -3.64
N GLY A 165 21.92 26.35 -3.20
CA GLY A 165 20.86 27.30 -3.52
C GLY A 165 20.45 27.28 -5.00
N MET A 166 20.98 26.36 -5.81
CA MET A 166 20.46 26.08 -7.14
C MET A 166 19.04 25.52 -6.98
N VAL A 167 18.05 26.32 -7.37
CA VAL A 167 16.64 26.01 -7.16
C VAL A 167 16.22 24.72 -7.90
N MET A 168 16.93 24.34 -8.98
CA MET A 168 16.56 23.20 -9.84
C MET A 168 17.79 22.51 -10.46
N ILE A 169 17.70 21.19 -10.63
CA ILE A 169 18.66 20.37 -11.38
C ILE A 169 18.68 20.80 -12.86
N GLN A 170 19.86 20.95 -13.46
CA GLN A 170 20.02 21.32 -14.88
C GLN A 170 20.47 20.15 -15.77
N ASP A 171 21.27 19.23 -15.24
CA ASP A 171 21.76 18.08 -15.99
C ASP A 171 20.68 16.98 -16.04
N PRO A 172 20.24 16.53 -17.24
CA PRO A 172 19.27 15.46 -17.39
C PRO A 172 19.65 14.16 -16.69
N LYS A 173 20.95 13.84 -16.60
CA LYS A 173 21.43 12.63 -15.91
C LYS A 173 21.15 12.68 -14.42
N TYR A 174 21.47 13.80 -13.76
CA TYR A 174 21.17 13.97 -12.33
C TYR A 174 19.67 14.06 -12.09
N ASN A 175 18.93 14.67 -13.01
CA ASN A 175 17.47 14.76 -12.92
C ASN A 175 16.83 13.36 -12.98
N GLN A 176 17.32 12.51 -13.88
CA GLN A 176 16.87 11.13 -14.00
C GLN A 176 17.14 10.31 -12.72
N LEU A 177 18.32 10.49 -12.10
CA LEU A 177 18.63 9.85 -10.82
C LEU A 177 17.67 10.32 -9.71
N ALA A 178 17.45 11.63 -9.60
CA ALA A 178 16.54 12.20 -8.62
C ALA A 178 15.09 11.70 -8.84
N LEU A 179 14.60 11.72 -10.08
CA LEU A 179 13.26 11.24 -10.41
C LEU A 179 13.08 9.76 -10.03
N THR A 180 14.06 8.93 -10.36
CA THR A 180 14.03 7.50 -10.03
C THR A 180 14.11 7.28 -8.53
N PHE A 181 14.95 8.04 -7.82
CA PHE A 181 15.07 8.00 -6.36
C PHE A 181 13.73 8.26 -5.70
N TRP A 182 13.09 9.38 -6.04
CA TRP A 182 11.83 9.78 -5.42
C TRP A 182 10.69 8.82 -5.79
N THR A 183 10.70 8.26 -7.00
CA THR A 183 9.74 7.23 -7.42
C THR A 183 9.90 5.95 -6.60
N CYS A 184 11.12 5.39 -6.53
CA CYS A 184 11.39 4.20 -5.74
C CYS A 184 11.07 4.42 -4.26
N LEU A 185 11.49 5.55 -3.70
CA LEU A 185 11.26 5.88 -2.30
C LEU A 185 9.77 6.01 -1.99
N GLN A 186 8.98 6.64 -2.85
CA GLN A 186 7.53 6.72 -2.67
C GLN A 186 6.87 5.34 -2.72
N LEU A 187 7.16 4.55 -3.74
CA LEU A 187 6.58 3.20 -3.89
C LEU A 187 6.97 2.26 -2.75
N GLU A 188 8.22 2.34 -2.29
CA GLU A 188 8.73 1.52 -1.20
C GLU A 188 8.11 1.94 0.14
N SER A 189 8.08 3.24 0.46
CA SER A 189 7.46 3.74 1.69
C SER A 189 5.97 3.38 1.76
N ASP A 190 5.23 3.51 0.66
CA ASP A 190 3.79 3.18 0.61
C ASP A 190 3.54 1.68 0.88
N LEU A 191 4.49 0.78 0.55
CA LEU A 191 4.39 -0.65 0.83
C LEU A 191 4.84 -1.00 2.25
N LEU A 192 5.88 -0.32 2.75
CA LEU A 192 6.42 -0.52 4.08
C LEU A 192 5.45 -0.10 5.19
N ALA A 193 4.64 0.93 4.94
CA ALA A 193 3.58 1.37 5.84
C ALA A 193 2.56 0.25 6.15
N GLU A 194 2.36 -0.69 5.22
CA GLU A 194 1.41 -1.80 5.36
C GLU A 194 2.07 -3.08 5.86
N LEU A 195 3.24 -3.44 5.29
CA LEU A 195 3.82 -4.77 5.45
C LEU A 195 4.87 -4.89 6.56
N HIS A 196 5.37 -3.78 7.12
CA HIS A 196 6.41 -3.77 8.16
C HIS A 196 7.67 -4.59 7.80
N LEU A 197 8.07 -4.59 6.52
CA LEU A 197 9.24 -5.33 6.03
C LEU A 197 10.55 -4.56 6.24
N PRO A 198 11.72 -5.22 6.17
CA PRO A 198 13.00 -4.52 6.21
C PRO A 198 13.16 -3.56 5.01
N PRO A 199 13.47 -2.27 5.23
CA PRO A 199 13.64 -1.30 4.15
C PRO A 199 14.97 -1.51 3.40
N SER A 200 15.03 -1.08 2.13
CA SER A 200 16.25 -1.14 1.32
C SER A 200 17.38 -0.23 1.78
N GLY A 201 17.08 0.79 2.60
CA GLY A 201 18.01 1.83 3.03
C GLY A 201 17.94 3.13 2.22
N LEU A 202 17.12 3.20 1.17
CA LEU A 202 16.99 4.37 0.29
C LEU A 202 16.55 5.64 1.05
N LEU A 203 15.72 5.48 2.09
CA LEU A 203 15.24 6.55 2.96
C LEU A 203 16.37 7.40 3.57
N SER A 204 17.53 6.79 3.86
CA SER A 204 18.68 7.48 4.46
C SER A 204 19.23 8.63 3.61
N TYR A 205 18.96 8.65 2.30
CA TYR A 205 19.43 9.67 1.38
C TYR A 205 18.42 10.80 1.14
N GLU A 206 17.19 10.72 1.68
CA GLU A 206 16.10 11.66 1.41
C GLU A 206 16.50 13.12 1.71
N GLU A 207 17.11 13.35 2.87
CA GLU A 207 17.51 14.69 3.31
C GLU A 207 18.56 15.34 2.43
N ASN A 208 19.35 14.54 1.70
CA ASN A 208 20.41 15.03 0.81
C ASN A 208 20.01 15.00 -0.67
N MET A 209 18.84 14.45 -1.02
CA MET A 209 18.39 14.36 -2.40
C MET A 209 17.67 15.63 -2.84
N PRO A 210 18.05 16.27 -3.97
CA PRO A 210 17.30 17.38 -4.56
C PRO A 210 15.99 16.89 -5.19
N HIS A 211 14.99 17.77 -5.29
CA HIS A 211 13.78 17.47 -6.07
C HIS A 211 14.09 17.43 -7.57
N PRO A 212 13.38 16.58 -8.34
CA PRO A 212 13.53 16.55 -9.78
C PRO A 212 13.00 17.84 -10.41
N ASN A 213 13.73 18.34 -11.39
CA ASN A 213 13.30 19.45 -12.23
C ASN A 213 12.39 18.94 -13.34
N MET A 214 11.09 19.26 -13.24
CA MET A 214 10.08 18.82 -14.21
C MET A 214 10.18 19.53 -15.56
N THR A 215 10.83 20.69 -15.63
CA THR A 215 11.01 21.42 -16.90
C THR A 215 11.92 20.70 -17.90
N LEU A 216 12.72 19.73 -17.42
CA LEU A 216 13.58 18.88 -18.26
C LEU A 216 12.85 17.66 -18.84
N LEU A 217 11.56 17.47 -18.52
CA LEU A 217 10.76 16.34 -19.01
C LEU A 217 9.89 16.77 -20.19
N GLU A 218 10.23 16.28 -21.38
CA GLU A 218 9.49 16.57 -22.61
C GLU A 218 8.38 15.55 -22.87
N GLY A 219 7.28 15.99 -23.48
CA GLY A 219 6.20 15.10 -23.96
C GLY A 219 5.20 14.63 -22.91
N PHE A 220 5.23 15.18 -21.69
CA PHE A 220 4.25 14.89 -20.63
C PHE A 220 3.25 16.04 -20.46
N ASP A 221 2.01 15.68 -20.13
CA ASP A 221 0.98 16.65 -19.76
C ASP A 221 1.38 17.41 -18.49
N GLN A 222 1.19 18.73 -18.47
CA GLN A 222 1.53 19.57 -17.33
C GLN A 222 0.84 19.12 -16.04
N ARG A 223 -0.42 18.66 -16.09
CA ARG A 223 -1.13 18.12 -14.92
C ARG A 223 -0.43 16.89 -14.34
N VAL A 224 0.23 16.07 -15.16
CA VAL A 224 0.98 14.90 -14.68
C VAL A 224 2.22 15.36 -13.91
N LEU A 225 2.95 16.34 -14.45
CA LEU A 225 4.14 16.91 -13.83
C LEU A 225 3.81 17.60 -12.50
N ASP A 226 2.77 18.44 -12.50
CA ASP A 226 2.28 19.15 -11.32
C ASP A 226 1.79 18.17 -10.25
N SER A 227 1.04 17.14 -10.65
CA SER A 227 0.56 16.10 -9.72
C SER A 227 1.71 15.38 -9.04
N TYR A 228 2.77 15.05 -9.78
CA TYR A 228 3.93 14.34 -9.20
C TYR A 228 4.65 15.21 -8.16
N LEU A 229 4.90 16.50 -8.46
CA LEU A 229 5.53 17.42 -7.49
C LEU A 229 4.69 17.59 -6.23
N ALA A 230 3.37 17.74 -6.40
CA ALA A 230 2.43 17.85 -5.29
C ALA A 230 2.42 16.59 -4.41
N GLN A 231 2.51 15.39 -5.01
CA GLN A 231 2.65 14.14 -4.26
C GLN A 231 3.96 14.05 -3.47
N LEU A 232 5.07 14.60 -4.00
CA LEU A 232 6.33 14.67 -3.26
C LEU A 232 6.25 15.64 -2.09
N TYR A 233 5.63 16.80 -2.29
CA TYR A 233 5.42 17.78 -1.22
C TYR A 233 4.63 17.17 -0.06
N LEU A 234 3.49 16.52 -0.35
CA LEU A 234 2.68 15.85 0.67
C LEU A 234 3.45 14.76 1.41
N ARG A 235 4.28 13.98 0.71
CA ARG A 235 5.13 12.96 1.34
C ARG A 235 6.12 13.58 2.32
N THR A 236 6.83 14.63 1.92
CA THR A 236 7.80 15.30 2.80
C THR A 236 7.11 15.92 4.01
N HIS A 237 5.92 16.50 3.81
CA HIS A 237 5.10 17.01 4.91
C HIS A 237 4.65 15.88 5.87
N LEU A 238 4.16 14.76 5.33
CA LEU A 238 3.80 13.55 6.09
C LEU A 238 4.96 12.99 6.92
N ASN A 239 6.14 12.92 6.31
CA ASN A 239 7.33 12.44 7.01
C ASN A 239 7.74 13.38 8.15
N SER A 240 7.59 14.69 7.96
CA SER A 240 7.82 15.67 9.03
C SER A 240 6.82 15.51 10.17
N LEU A 241 5.53 15.34 9.84
CA LEU A 241 4.46 15.05 10.80
C LEU A 241 4.74 13.78 11.61
N HIS A 242 5.10 12.69 10.93
CA HIS A 242 5.38 11.42 11.57
C HIS A 242 6.59 11.49 12.51
N ARG A 243 7.66 12.20 12.12
CA ARG A 243 8.82 12.41 13.01
C ARG A 243 8.42 13.20 14.26
N MET A 244 7.62 14.24 14.13
CA MET A 244 7.21 15.03 15.28
C MET A 244 6.31 14.25 16.25
N PHE A 245 5.33 13.51 15.74
CA PHE A 245 4.41 12.76 16.60
C PHE A 245 5.02 11.49 17.20
N TYR A 246 5.98 10.86 16.49
CA TYR A 246 6.40 9.50 16.80
C TYR A 246 7.92 9.31 16.94
N ALA A 247 8.76 10.33 16.73
CA ALA A 247 10.18 10.19 17.08
C ALA A 247 10.30 9.96 18.60
N PRO A 248 11.16 9.03 19.03
CA PRO A 248 11.45 8.87 20.45
C PRO A 248 11.96 10.22 21.00
N ASP A 249 11.37 10.71 22.09
CA ASP A 249 11.97 11.82 22.81
C ASP A 249 13.37 11.38 23.25
N GLU A 250 14.40 11.98 22.66
CA GLU A 250 15.79 11.73 23.06
C GLU A 250 16.03 12.12 24.53
N ASN A 251 15.14 12.96 25.07
CA ASN A 251 15.13 13.39 26.45
C ASN A 251 13.92 12.78 27.17
N GLY A 252 14.07 11.60 27.76
CA GLY A 252 13.05 10.93 28.58
C GLY A 252 12.65 11.69 29.85
N LYS A 253 12.16 12.93 29.73
CA LYS A 253 11.59 13.70 30.81
C LYS A 253 10.09 13.49 30.81
N GLU A 254 9.61 12.73 31.79
CA GLU A 254 8.21 12.73 32.19
C GLU A 254 7.82 14.17 32.54
N THR A 255 7.13 14.85 31.63
CA THR A 255 6.56 16.18 31.91
C THR A 255 5.28 16.02 32.72
N ASP A 256 5.20 16.78 33.82
CA ASP A 256 4.09 16.81 34.77
C ASP A 256 2.71 16.95 34.08
N SER A 257 1.75 16.19 34.61
CA SER A 257 0.45 15.83 34.03
C SER A 257 -0.63 16.93 34.00
N ALA A 258 -0.28 18.21 33.89
CA ALA A 258 -1.24 19.32 33.96
C ALA A 258 -1.27 20.23 32.72
N GLN A 259 -0.36 20.07 31.76
CA GLN A 259 -0.34 20.83 30.52
C GLN A 259 -0.48 19.88 29.33
N LEU A 260 -1.29 20.30 28.33
CA LEU A 260 -1.30 19.67 27.01
C LEU A 260 0.15 19.58 26.53
N ASP A 261 0.57 18.38 26.09
CA ASP A 261 1.90 18.15 25.51
C ASP A 261 2.24 19.28 24.51
N PRO A 262 3.42 19.94 24.57
CA PRO A 262 3.83 20.95 23.58
C PRO A 262 3.78 20.45 22.13
N LYS A 263 3.63 19.15 21.89
CA LYS A 263 3.29 18.55 20.59
C LYS A 263 1.93 19.01 20.03
N PHE A 264 0.99 19.47 20.86
CA PHE A 264 -0.33 19.97 20.44
C PHE A 264 -0.27 21.34 19.77
N ASP A 265 0.60 22.24 20.22
CA ASP A 265 0.77 23.57 19.63
C ASP A 265 1.20 23.48 18.16
N ASN A 266 1.83 22.37 17.78
CA ASN A 266 2.27 22.15 16.41
C ASN A 266 1.15 21.62 15.50
N VAL A 267 0.12 20.96 16.02
CA VAL A 267 -0.96 20.35 15.20
C VAL A 267 -1.58 21.38 14.25
N GLU A 268 -1.86 22.58 14.75
CA GLU A 268 -2.43 23.68 13.97
C GLU A 268 -1.45 24.19 12.90
N VAL A 269 -0.18 24.39 13.26
CA VAL A 269 0.89 24.81 12.33
C VAL A 269 1.02 23.86 11.14
N PHE A 270 0.95 22.55 11.39
CA PHE A 270 1.03 21.57 10.31
C PHE A 270 -0.25 21.50 9.48
N ALA A 271 -1.42 21.55 10.12
CA ALA A 271 -2.69 21.59 9.40
C ALA A 271 -2.76 22.83 8.48
N ASP A 272 -2.26 23.97 8.95
CA ASP A 272 -2.23 25.22 8.20
C ASP A 272 -1.27 25.22 7.01
N ALA A 273 -0.14 24.50 7.13
CA ALA A 273 0.82 24.39 6.04
C ALA A 273 0.20 23.80 4.76
N VAL A 274 -0.80 22.91 4.91
CA VAL A 274 -1.49 22.27 3.80
C VAL A 274 -2.91 22.81 3.55
N SER A 275 -3.50 23.57 4.49
CA SER A 275 -4.86 24.11 4.37
C SER A 275 -5.00 25.17 3.27
N SER A 276 -3.96 25.97 3.05
CA SER A 276 -3.99 27.08 2.08
C SER A 276 -4.09 26.65 0.61
N MET A 277 -3.87 25.36 0.31
CA MET A 277 -3.77 24.80 -1.05
C MET A 277 -2.72 25.47 -1.96
N ARG A 278 -1.88 26.38 -1.44
CA ARG A 278 -0.82 27.08 -2.20
C ARG A 278 0.36 26.18 -2.55
N TRP A 279 0.44 25.00 -1.94
CA TRP A 279 1.45 23.99 -2.18
C TRP A 279 1.20 23.17 -3.45
N VAL A 280 0.01 23.28 -4.03
CA VAL A 280 -0.40 22.56 -5.26
C VAL A 280 -0.77 23.53 -6.36
N ALA A 281 -0.61 23.12 -7.63
CA ALA A 281 -1.14 23.86 -8.77
C ALA A 281 -2.65 24.09 -8.64
N GLN A 282 -3.12 25.26 -9.11
CA GLN A 282 -4.51 25.70 -8.97
C GLN A 282 -5.53 24.69 -9.54
N SER A 283 -5.15 23.92 -10.56
CA SER A 283 -5.97 22.88 -11.18
C SER A 283 -6.26 21.66 -10.28
N PHE A 284 -5.53 21.53 -9.16
CA PHE A 284 -5.72 20.47 -8.17
C PHE A 284 -6.10 21.00 -6.79
N ALA A 285 -6.15 22.32 -6.61
CA ALA A 285 -6.65 22.94 -5.38
C ALA A 285 -8.13 22.56 -5.19
N PHE A 286 -8.52 22.29 -3.94
CA PHE A 286 -9.87 21.87 -3.60
C PHE A 286 -10.28 22.38 -2.21
N THR A 287 -11.58 22.41 -1.94
CA THR A 287 -12.09 22.72 -0.61
C THR A 287 -12.54 21.45 0.11
N ALA A 288 -12.67 21.52 1.43
CA ALA A 288 -13.06 20.38 2.25
C ALA A 288 -14.48 19.85 1.95
N ASP A 289 -15.30 20.62 1.24
CA ASP A 289 -16.69 20.28 0.91
C ASP A 289 -16.87 19.89 -0.57
N ASP A 290 -15.79 19.90 -1.36
CA ASP A 290 -15.82 19.41 -2.73
C ASP A 290 -16.25 17.93 -2.79
N PRO A 291 -17.04 17.53 -3.81
CA PRO A 291 -17.32 16.12 -4.04
C PRO A 291 -16.04 15.34 -4.39
N PRO A 292 -16.04 14.00 -4.27
CA PRO A 292 -14.92 13.17 -4.71
C PRO A 292 -14.46 13.50 -6.14
N ALA A 293 -13.15 13.48 -6.36
CA ALA A 293 -12.59 13.83 -7.66
C ALA A 293 -12.97 12.81 -8.75
N GLU A 294 -13.24 13.32 -9.95
CA GLU A 294 -13.64 12.53 -11.12
C GLU A 294 -12.43 12.09 -11.98
N ASP A 295 -11.24 12.64 -11.72
CA ASP A 295 -10.00 12.24 -12.38
C ASP A 295 -9.00 11.59 -11.42
N ILE A 296 -8.21 10.65 -11.95
CA ILE A 296 -7.30 9.82 -11.15
C ILE A 296 -6.18 10.64 -10.49
N LEU A 297 -5.70 11.71 -11.13
CA LEU A 297 -4.59 12.51 -10.60
C LEU A 297 -5.04 13.31 -9.38
N ALA A 298 -6.20 13.95 -9.47
CA ALA A 298 -6.83 14.66 -8.37
C ALA A 298 -7.27 13.69 -7.25
N ALA A 299 -7.88 12.55 -7.59
CA ALA A 299 -8.28 11.54 -6.60
C ALA A 299 -7.10 11.03 -5.78
N ARG A 300 -5.95 10.74 -6.42
CA ARG A 300 -4.72 10.31 -5.73
C ARG A 300 -4.15 11.39 -4.83
N LEU A 301 -4.16 12.65 -5.26
CA LEU A 301 -3.71 13.77 -4.43
C LEU A 301 -4.61 13.97 -3.20
N ARG A 302 -5.93 13.96 -3.41
CA ARG A 302 -6.92 14.06 -2.32
C ARG A 302 -6.81 12.90 -1.35
N ALA A 303 -6.61 11.67 -1.83
CA ALA A 303 -6.37 10.50 -0.98
C ALA A 303 -5.14 10.68 -0.09
N LYS A 304 -4.02 11.18 -0.64
CA LYS A 304 -2.81 11.46 0.15
C LYS A 304 -3.02 12.60 1.16
N TYR A 305 -3.68 13.68 0.75
CA TYR A 305 -4.00 14.79 1.65
C TYR A 305 -4.85 14.33 2.82
N TRP A 306 -5.96 13.63 2.55
CA TRP A 306 -6.87 13.17 3.61
C TRP A 306 -6.23 12.07 4.45
N GLY A 307 -5.40 11.21 3.87
CA GLY A 307 -4.56 10.27 4.62
C GLY A 307 -3.64 10.98 5.63
N ALA A 308 -3.05 12.12 5.25
CA ALA A 308 -2.27 12.94 6.18
C ALA A 308 -3.13 13.50 7.33
N GLN A 309 -4.31 14.01 7.01
CA GLN A 309 -5.24 14.51 8.04
C GLN A 309 -5.71 13.39 8.97
N VAL A 310 -5.91 12.17 8.48
CA VAL A 310 -6.21 11.00 9.31
C VAL A 310 -5.07 10.73 10.29
N ILE A 311 -3.81 10.71 9.84
CA ILE A 311 -2.66 10.51 10.72
C ILE A 311 -2.60 11.60 11.80
N THR A 312 -2.81 12.86 11.42
CA THR A 312 -2.78 14.00 12.35
C THR A 312 -3.89 13.93 13.41
N TYR A 313 -5.12 13.57 13.04
CA TYR A 313 -6.27 13.71 13.93
C TYR A 313 -6.76 12.40 14.57
N ARG A 314 -6.36 11.23 14.07
CA ARG A 314 -6.75 9.93 14.64
C ARG A 314 -6.44 9.75 16.13
N PRO A 315 -5.32 10.27 16.68
CA PRO A 315 -5.05 10.17 18.12
C PRO A 315 -6.15 10.77 18.99
N PHE A 316 -6.79 11.87 18.57
CA PHE A 316 -7.87 12.50 19.32
C PHE A 316 -9.14 11.65 19.33
N ILE A 317 -9.48 11.04 18.19
CA ILE A 317 -10.59 10.07 18.10
C ILE A 317 -10.35 8.91 19.06
N GLN A 318 -9.16 8.31 18.99
CA GLN A 318 -8.81 7.15 19.82
C GLN A 318 -8.98 7.45 21.30
N GLN A 319 -8.58 8.62 21.75
CA GLN A 319 -8.66 8.97 23.17
C GLN A 319 -10.09 9.22 23.65
N ILE A 320 -10.92 9.88 22.84
CA ILE A 320 -12.35 10.03 23.16
C ILE A 320 -13.02 8.66 23.25
N LEU A 321 -12.69 7.73 22.34
CA LEU A 321 -13.22 6.38 22.36
C LEU A 321 -12.77 5.60 23.61
N GLN A 322 -11.48 5.66 23.97
CA GLN A 322 -10.94 5.02 25.18
C GLN A 322 -11.53 5.60 26.47
N TRP A 323 -11.72 6.93 26.52
CA TRP A 323 -12.36 7.60 27.64
C TRP A 323 -13.83 7.18 27.78
N SER A 324 -14.57 7.12 26.66
CA SER A 324 -15.98 6.71 26.67
C SER A 324 -16.13 5.26 27.14
N ASP A 325 -15.26 4.37 26.66
CA ASP A 325 -15.24 2.96 27.06
C ASP A 325 -14.96 2.81 28.57
N LYS A 326 -13.98 3.54 29.11
CA LYS A 326 -13.70 3.57 30.56
C LYS A 326 -14.92 3.97 31.36
N ILE A 327 -15.61 5.04 30.98
CA ILE A 327 -16.80 5.51 31.70
C ILE A 327 -17.94 4.50 31.63
N GLN A 328 -18.15 3.86 30.48
CA GLN A 328 -19.21 2.88 30.29
C GLN A 328 -18.92 1.52 31.00
N ASN A 329 -17.65 1.14 31.16
CA ASN A 329 -17.23 -0.21 31.60
C ASN A 329 -16.52 -0.32 32.96
N LEU A 330 -16.70 0.63 33.88
CA LEU A 330 -16.13 0.56 35.25
C LEU A 330 -16.89 -0.44 36.16
N PRO A 331 -16.30 -1.49 36.77
CA PRO A 331 -15.17 -2.37 36.39
C PRO A 331 -15.61 -3.85 36.24
N SER A 332 -15.32 -4.53 35.12
CA SER A 332 -15.48 -6.01 35.04
C SER A 332 -14.49 -6.77 34.16
N SER A 333 -13.44 -6.13 33.61
CA SER A 333 -12.46 -6.89 32.81
C SER A 333 -11.03 -6.40 32.99
N PRO A 334 -10.02 -7.30 33.03
CA PRO A 334 -8.61 -6.92 33.06
C PRO A 334 -8.26 -6.10 31.82
N GLN A 335 -7.60 -4.96 32.04
CA GLN A 335 -7.23 -4.01 31.01
C GLN A 335 -6.20 -4.63 30.05
N ILE A 336 -6.61 -4.90 28.80
CA ILE A 336 -5.65 -4.93 27.69
C ILE A 336 -5.38 -3.47 27.39
N HIS A 337 -4.25 -2.92 27.84
CA HIS A 337 -3.78 -1.63 27.37
C HIS A 337 -3.38 -1.80 25.90
N PRO A 338 -4.14 -1.27 24.92
CA PRO A 338 -3.56 -1.14 23.59
C PRO A 338 -2.40 -0.16 23.76
N VAL A 339 -1.23 -0.51 23.26
CA VAL A 339 -0.09 0.42 23.20
C VAL A 339 -0.57 1.64 22.42
N SER A 340 -0.96 2.70 23.11
CA SER A 340 -1.21 3.99 22.50
C SER A 340 0.16 4.49 22.06
N GLU A 341 0.37 4.62 20.75
CA GLU A 341 1.59 5.19 20.20
C GLU A 341 1.78 6.65 20.63
N PHE A 342 0.70 7.31 21.07
CA PHE A 342 0.73 8.53 21.88
C PHE A 342 0.96 8.18 23.36
N ARG A 343 2.12 8.56 23.90
CA ARG A 343 2.59 8.17 25.24
C ARG A 343 1.86 8.87 26.41
N GLN A 344 1.11 9.95 26.16
CA GLN A 344 0.37 10.70 27.18
C GLN A 344 -1.11 10.85 26.79
N GLY A 345 -2.01 10.68 27.76
CA GLY A 345 -3.43 10.98 27.59
C GLY A 345 -3.68 12.50 27.56
N ILE A 346 -4.27 12.98 26.46
CA ILE A 346 -4.74 14.35 26.20
C ILE A 346 -5.95 14.68 27.07
N ILE A 347 -6.76 13.66 27.35
CA ILE A 347 -7.94 13.78 28.21
C ILE A 347 -7.52 13.60 29.67
N ASP A 348 -7.89 14.56 30.51
CA ASP A 348 -7.67 14.50 31.95
C ASP A 348 -8.27 13.20 32.54
N PRO A 349 -7.48 12.38 33.27
CA PRO A 349 -7.97 11.16 33.90
C PRO A 349 -9.16 11.35 34.85
N SER A 350 -9.36 12.57 35.34
CA SER A 350 -10.47 12.94 36.23
C SER A 350 -11.77 13.32 35.50
N ALA A 351 -11.76 13.40 34.17
CA ALA A 351 -12.94 13.71 33.36
C ALA A 351 -14.00 12.61 33.47
N LYS A 352 -15.20 12.94 33.99
CA LYS A 352 -16.29 11.98 34.26
C LYS A 352 -17.51 12.18 33.36
N SER A 353 -17.54 13.25 32.58
CA SER A 353 -18.64 13.61 31.71
C SER A 353 -18.15 14.30 30.45
N ARG A 354 -18.99 14.33 29.41
CA ARG A 354 -18.68 15.02 28.13
C ARG A 354 -18.31 16.50 28.33
N LYS A 355 -18.82 17.14 29.39
CA LYS A 355 -18.53 18.55 29.71
C LYS A 355 -17.11 18.77 30.22
N ASP A 356 -16.46 17.71 30.69
CA ASP A 356 -15.10 17.74 31.21
C ASP A 356 -14.05 17.56 30.09
N LEU A 357 -14.50 17.24 28.87
CA LEU A 357 -13.63 17.17 27.70
C LEU A 357 -13.34 18.58 27.19
N GLN A 358 -12.06 18.86 26.94
CA GLN A 358 -11.63 20.12 26.36
C GLN A 358 -12.26 20.32 24.96
N PRO A 359 -12.82 21.50 24.65
CA PRO A 359 -13.45 21.77 23.36
C PRO A 359 -12.53 21.51 22.15
N GLU A 360 -11.25 21.82 22.28
CA GLU A 360 -10.25 21.63 21.21
C GLU A 360 -10.09 20.15 20.83
N VAL A 361 -10.14 19.25 21.82
CA VAL A 361 -10.02 17.79 21.59
C VAL A 361 -11.20 17.26 20.81
N ILE A 362 -12.41 17.75 21.12
CA ILE A 362 -13.62 17.39 20.39
C ILE A 362 -13.52 17.92 18.96
N GLU A 363 -13.10 19.17 18.77
CA GLU A 363 -12.96 19.77 17.44
C GLU A 363 -11.94 19.02 16.57
N TYR A 364 -10.78 18.62 17.12
CA TYR A 364 -9.82 17.80 16.39
C TYR A 364 -10.36 16.41 16.06
N ALA A 365 -11.13 15.79 16.95
CA ALA A 365 -11.80 14.52 16.64
C ALA A 365 -12.83 14.66 15.51
N LYS A 366 -13.59 15.77 15.46
CA LYS A 366 -14.50 16.07 14.33
C LYS A 366 -13.75 16.18 13.02
N ARG A 367 -12.63 16.90 13.00
CA ARG A 367 -11.75 17.00 11.82
C ARG A 367 -11.20 15.64 11.41
N GLY A 368 -10.86 14.79 12.37
CA GLY A 368 -10.46 13.41 12.13
C GLY A 368 -11.57 12.56 11.51
N ILE A 369 -12.82 12.68 11.98
CA ILE A 369 -13.97 11.97 11.39
C ILE A 369 -14.19 12.42 9.95
N LYS A 370 -14.14 13.73 9.69
CA LYS A 370 -14.19 14.26 8.32
C LYS A 370 -13.05 13.68 7.47
N ALA A 371 -11.82 13.67 7.98
CA ALA A 371 -10.68 13.10 7.26
C ALA A 371 -10.85 11.60 6.95
N LEU A 372 -11.39 10.81 7.88
CA LEU A 372 -11.70 9.38 7.66
C LEU A 372 -12.74 9.20 6.55
N ILE A 373 -13.81 10.00 6.55
CA ILE A 373 -14.85 9.99 5.52
C ILE A 373 -14.24 10.33 4.15
N GLU A 374 -13.53 11.46 4.08
CA GLU A 374 -12.95 11.96 2.83
C GLU A 374 -11.85 11.06 2.27
N SER A 375 -10.99 10.52 3.14
CA SER A 375 -9.99 9.51 2.78
C SER A 375 -10.64 8.25 2.21
N THR A 376 -11.75 7.80 2.82
CA THR A 376 -12.51 6.64 2.34
C THR A 376 -13.10 6.89 0.95
N ARG A 377 -13.74 8.05 0.74
CA ARG A 377 -14.42 8.36 -0.53
C ARG A 377 -13.54 8.96 -1.61
N ALA A 378 -12.23 9.13 -1.38
CA ALA A 378 -11.34 9.86 -2.29
C ALA A 378 -11.36 9.35 -3.74
N PHE A 379 -11.64 8.06 -3.96
CA PHE A 379 -11.71 7.42 -5.28
C PHE A 379 -13.14 7.15 -5.78
N HIS A 380 -14.18 7.49 -5.01
CA HIS A 380 -15.57 7.17 -5.35
C HIS A 380 -16.10 7.96 -6.57
N GLY A 381 -15.45 9.06 -6.95
CA GLY A 381 -15.79 9.85 -8.14
C GLY A 381 -15.31 9.24 -9.46
N LEU A 382 -14.49 8.18 -9.44
CA LEU A 382 -13.90 7.57 -10.64
C LEU A 382 -14.83 6.58 -11.37
N GLY A 383 -16.09 6.48 -10.95
CA GLY A 383 -17.05 5.52 -11.47
C GLY A 383 -17.03 4.16 -10.76
N SER A 384 -17.60 3.15 -11.41
CA SER A 384 -17.71 1.76 -10.91
C SER A 384 -16.54 0.87 -11.32
N GLU A 385 -15.72 1.33 -12.27
CA GLU A 385 -14.55 0.60 -12.75
C GLU A 385 -13.41 0.62 -11.74
N ARG A 386 -12.64 -0.48 -11.70
CA ARG A 386 -11.47 -0.59 -10.82
C ARG A 386 -10.48 0.56 -11.09
N PRO A 387 -10.06 1.31 -10.06
CA PRO A 387 -9.15 2.45 -10.25
C PRO A 387 -7.72 1.98 -10.56
N ILE A 388 -7.01 2.74 -11.41
CA ILE A 388 -5.62 2.46 -11.76
C ILE A 388 -4.71 3.21 -10.77
N ILE A 389 -4.29 2.51 -9.72
CA ILE A 389 -3.49 3.07 -8.62
C ILE A 389 -2.24 2.24 -8.33
N THR A 390 -1.18 2.88 -7.85
CA THR A 390 0.13 2.24 -7.68
C THR A 390 0.16 1.16 -6.60
N ASN A 391 -0.67 1.29 -5.56
CA ASN A 391 -0.80 0.32 -4.47
C ASN A 391 -2.29 0.05 -4.22
N VAL A 392 -2.86 -0.90 -4.99
CA VAL A 392 -4.27 -1.30 -4.86
C VAL A 392 -4.54 -1.85 -3.46
N PHE A 393 -3.64 -2.70 -2.97
CA PHE A 393 -3.75 -3.31 -1.65
C PHE A 393 -3.81 -2.26 -0.54
N GLY A 394 -2.81 -1.40 -0.43
CA GLY A 394 -2.75 -0.39 0.63
C GLY A 394 -3.92 0.59 0.57
N THR A 395 -4.37 0.95 -0.63
CA THR A 395 -5.57 1.82 -0.76
C THR A 395 -6.83 1.14 -0.23
N ALA A 396 -7.05 -0.13 -0.60
CA ALA A 396 -8.20 -0.89 -0.13
C ALA A 396 -8.14 -1.14 1.38
N HIS A 397 -6.96 -1.47 1.91
CA HIS A 397 -6.75 -1.71 3.33
C HIS A 397 -6.92 -0.43 4.17
N ALA A 398 -6.48 0.73 3.68
CA ALA A 398 -6.70 2.02 4.32
C ALA A 398 -8.20 2.36 4.40
N GLN A 399 -8.97 2.17 3.32
CA GLN A 399 -10.42 2.38 3.33
C GLN A 399 -11.13 1.43 4.30
N TRP A 400 -10.70 0.16 4.34
CA TRP A 400 -11.18 -0.81 5.31
C TRP A 400 -10.94 -0.35 6.75
N GLY A 401 -9.70 0.05 7.07
CA GLY A 401 -9.32 0.52 8.40
C GLY A 401 -10.10 1.77 8.83
N ASN A 402 -10.32 2.71 7.91
CA ASN A 402 -11.12 3.90 8.17
C ASN A 402 -12.57 3.54 8.54
N LEU A 403 -13.19 2.60 7.83
CA LEU A 403 -14.56 2.16 8.11
C LEU A 403 -14.69 1.47 9.47
N LEU A 404 -13.66 0.74 9.92
CA LEU A 404 -13.66 0.18 11.28
C LEU A 404 -13.71 1.30 12.34
N VAL A 405 -12.88 2.33 12.19
CA VAL A 405 -12.87 3.47 13.13
C VAL A 405 -14.20 4.22 13.08
N LEU A 406 -14.71 4.53 11.89
CA LEU A 406 -15.99 5.21 11.71
C LEU A 406 -17.15 4.42 12.33
N SER A 407 -17.12 3.09 12.26
CA SER A 407 -18.14 2.23 12.87
C SER A 407 -18.18 2.32 14.38
N VAL A 408 -17.01 2.41 15.02
CA VAL A 408 -16.92 2.61 16.47
C VAL A 408 -17.36 4.02 16.84
N CYS A 409 -16.95 5.03 16.08
CA CYS A 409 -17.41 6.41 16.28
C CYS A 409 -18.94 6.54 16.13
N PHE A 410 -19.54 5.83 15.18
CA PHE A 410 -20.99 5.85 14.94
C PHE A 410 -21.79 5.26 16.12
N LYS A 411 -21.21 4.32 16.87
CA LYS A 411 -21.80 3.77 18.09
C LYS A 411 -21.50 4.58 19.36
N ASN A 412 -20.65 5.60 19.26
CA ASN A 412 -20.18 6.34 20.43
C ASN A 412 -21.07 7.57 20.71
N ASP A 413 -21.47 7.78 21.97
CA ASP A 413 -22.38 8.87 22.36
C ASP A 413 -21.80 10.28 22.15
N VAL A 414 -20.48 10.42 22.10
CA VAL A 414 -19.81 11.72 21.88
C VAL A 414 -19.69 12.04 20.40
N LEU A 415 -19.31 11.04 19.59
CA LEU A 415 -18.88 11.20 18.21
C LEU A 415 -19.94 10.85 17.16
N SER A 416 -20.98 10.10 17.53
CA SER A 416 -22.02 9.63 16.61
C SER A 416 -22.73 10.76 15.83
N SER A 417 -22.89 11.94 16.45
CA SER A 417 -23.54 13.10 15.81
C SER A 417 -22.80 13.63 14.58
N GLU A 418 -21.53 13.28 14.42
CA GLU A 418 -20.69 13.76 13.32
C GLU A 418 -20.72 12.81 12.11
N ILE A 419 -21.44 11.70 12.20
CA ILE A 419 -21.48 10.67 11.17
C ILE A 419 -22.92 10.46 10.71
N ASP A 420 -23.19 10.89 9.48
CA ASP A 420 -24.46 10.62 8.83
C ASP A 420 -24.59 9.12 8.48
N ALA A 421 -25.75 8.53 8.79
CA ALA A 421 -26.00 7.10 8.63
C ALA A 421 -26.08 6.66 7.16
N GLU A 422 -26.67 7.50 6.30
CA GLU A 422 -26.81 7.23 4.86
C GLU A 422 -25.45 7.32 4.16
N LEU A 423 -24.66 8.32 4.52
CA LEU A 423 -23.28 8.47 4.08
C LEU A 423 -22.44 7.26 4.51
N LEU A 424 -22.50 6.85 5.78
CA LEU A 424 -21.76 5.68 6.26
C LEU A 424 -22.14 4.41 5.50
N MET A 425 -23.44 4.18 5.27
CA MET A 425 -23.93 3.06 4.44
C MET A 425 -23.35 3.10 3.01
N THR A 426 -23.29 4.29 2.41
CA THR A 426 -22.73 4.49 1.08
C THR A 426 -21.23 4.17 1.07
N LEU A 427 -20.48 4.60 2.09
CA LEU A 427 -19.06 4.29 2.22
C LEU A 427 -18.83 2.78 2.33
N PHE A 428 -19.59 2.08 3.17
CA PHE A 428 -19.51 0.61 3.26
C PHE A 428 -19.76 -0.06 1.92
N THR A 429 -20.84 0.32 1.23
CA THR A 429 -21.23 -0.29 -0.05
C THR A 429 -20.13 -0.15 -1.10
N LYS A 430 -19.58 1.07 -1.24
CA LYS A 430 -18.52 1.36 -2.21
C LYS A 430 -17.20 0.67 -1.87
N THR A 431 -16.79 0.65 -0.59
CA THR A 431 -15.55 -0.01 -0.17
C THR A 431 -15.64 -1.54 -0.33
N ILE A 432 -16.78 -2.15 0.02
CA ILE A 432 -17.02 -3.59 -0.19
C ILE A 432 -16.95 -3.94 -1.68
N GLU A 433 -17.53 -3.12 -2.55
CA GLU A 433 -17.44 -3.29 -4.00
C GLU A 433 -15.98 -3.22 -4.49
N PHE A 434 -15.22 -2.23 -4.03
CA PHE A 434 -13.80 -2.08 -4.38
C PHE A 434 -12.95 -3.28 -3.92
N LEU A 435 -13.16 -3.76 -2.69
CA LEU A 435 -12.51 -4.96 -2.16
C LEU A 435 -12.90 -6.21 -2.97
N ARG A 436 -14.15 -6.32 -3.41
CA ARG A 436 -14.61 -7.45 -4.24
C ARG A 436 -13.96 -7.48 -5.62
N GLN A 437 -13.68 -6.32 -6.20
CA GLN A 437 -12.99 -6.19 -7.49
C GLN A 437 -11.49 -6.48 -7.38
N SER A 438 -10.88 -6.12 -6.25
CA SER A 438 -9.42 -6.14 -6.06
C SER A 438 -8.91 -7.37 -5.30
N GLY A 439 -9.75 -8.01 -4.49
CA GLY A 439 -9.38 -9.13 -3.64
C GLY A 439 -9.31 -10.46 -4.38
N THR A 440 -8.26 -11.21 -4.08
CA THR A 440 -8.09 -12.60 -4.50
C THR A 440 -8.87 -13.55 -3.58
N ALA A 441 -9.24 -14.75 -4.04
CA ALA A 441 -10.01 -15.71 -3.25
C ALA A 441 -9.32 -16.13 -1.94
N THR A 442 -7.99 -16.15 -1.93
CA THR A 442 -7.17 -16.51 -0.76
C THR A 442 -6.45 -15.32 -0.12
N GLY A 443 -6.64 -14.10 -0.62
CA GLY A 443 -5.94 -12.90 -0.14
C GLY A 443 -6.60 -12.25 1.07
N SER A 444 -5.84 -11.45 1.82
CA SER A 444 -6.32 -10.72 3.00
C SER A 444 -7.46 -9.73 2.69
N LEU A 445 -7.45 -9.09 1.52
CA LEU A 445 -8.56 -8.20 1.10
C LEU A 445 -9.92 -8.91 1.05
N LYS A 446 -9.94 -10.23 0.85
CA LYS A 446 -11.18 -11.02 0.89
C LYS A 446 -11.71 -11.15 2.31
N THR A 447 -10.82 -11.35 3.27
CA THR A 447 -11.14 -11.34 4.71
C THR A 447 -11.64 -9.96 5.13
N ASP A 448 -10.93 -8.90 4.74
CA ASP A 448 -11.32 -7.50 5.00
C ASP A 448 -12.74 -7.22 4.50
N MET A 449 -13.05 -7.67 3.28
CA MET A 449 -14.39 -7.56 2.69
C MET A 449 -15.46 -8.24 3.55
N HIS A 450 -15.22 -9.47 4.01
CA HIS A 450 -16.18 -10.22 4.82
C HIS A 450 -16.40 -9.62 6.22
N ILE A 451 -15.35 -9.01 6.79
CA ILE A 451 -15.46 -8.25 8.04
C ILE A 451 -16.40 -7.07 7.83
N LEU A 452 -16.22 -6.29 6.76
CA LEU A 452 -17.10 -5.14 6.47
C LEU A 452 -18.54 -5.57 6.13
N GLU A 453 -18.74 -6.65 5.38
CA GLU A 453 -20.08 -7.20 5.09
C GLU A 453 -20.81 -7.61 6.39
N SER A 454 -20.09 -8.11 7.37
CA SER A 454 -20.66 -8.48 8.67
C SER A 454 -20.95 -7.24 9.51
N LEU A 455 -19.99 -6.31 9.59
CA LEU A 455 -20.14 -5.07 10.34
C LEU A 455 -21.27 -4.18 9.79
N GLN A 456 -21.41 -4.09 8.46
CA GLN A 456 -22.51 -3.37 7.81
C GLN A 456 -23.88 -3.96 8.20
N ARG A 457 -24.00 -5.31 8.23
CA ARG A 457 -25.26 -5.98 8.63
C ARG A 457 -25.59 -5.71 10.10
N ASP A 458 -24.59 -5.71 10.97
CA ASP A 458 -24.77 -5.45 12.40
C ASP A 458 -25.16 -3.99 12.68
N LEU A 459 -24.59 -3.04 11.94
CA LEU A 459 -24.91 -1.62 12.05
C LEU A 459 -26.27 -1.27 11.44
N PHE A 460 -26.68 -1.97 10.38
CA PHE A 460 -27.89 -1.65 9.61
C PHE A 460 -28.77 -2.89 9.33
N PRO A 461 -29.41 -3.48 10.36
CA PRO A 461 -30.15 -4.74 10.23
C PRO A 461 -31.36 -4.67 9.28
N ALA A 462 -31.96 -3.48 9.12
CA ALA A 462 -33.19 -3.29 8.34
C ALA A 462 -33.02 -3.50 6.83
N VAL A 463 -31.79 -3.42 6.29
CA VAL A 463 -31.53 -3.52 4.84
C VAL A 463 -31.36 -4.98 4.39
N ALA A 464 -30.85 -5.86 5.27
CA ALA A 464 -30.58 -7.27 4.94
C ALA A 464 -31.84 -8.16 4.83
N GLY A 465 -33.01 -7.68 5.27
CA GLY A 465 -34.26 -8.43 5.30
C GLY A 465 -35.10 -8.40 4.02
N THR A 466 -34.70 -7.67 2.97
CA THR A 466 -35.57 -7.40 1.81
C THR A 466 -35.53 -8.44 0.68
N HIS A 467 -35.01 -9.65 0.94
CA HIS A 467 -35.15 -10.77 0.00
C HIS A 467 -36.39 -11.66 0.23
N ASN A 468 -37.18 -11.42 1.29
CA ASN A 468 -38.48 -12.07 1.47
C ASN A 468 -39.56 -11.00 1.68
N GLY A 469 -40.40 -10.83 0.66
CA GLY A 469 -41.39 -9.76 0.59
C GLY A 469 -42.37 -9.73 1.75
N ARG A 470 -42.43 -8.60 2.45
CA ARG A 470 -43.64 -7.85 2.84
C ARG A 470 -43.24 -6.52 3.50
N PRO A 471 -43.95 -5.41 3.24
CA PRO A 471 -43.61 -4.11 3.80
C PRO A 471 -44.12 -4.01 5.24
N HIS A 472 -43.21 -3.72 6.19
CA HIS A 472 -43.60 -3.28 7.53
C HIS A 472 -43.30 -1.79 7.70
N VAL A 473 -44.34 -1.06 8.07
CA VAL A 473 -44.41 0.38 8.29
C VAL A 473 -43.56 0.80 9.48
N LEU A 474 -42.77 1.86 9.29
CA LEU A 474 -42.03 2.61 10.31
C LEU A 474 -42.93 2.96 11.52
N ARG A 475 -42.54 2.49 12.72
CA ARG A 475 -42.94 3.13 13.98
C ARG A 475 -41.77 3.95 14.51
N SER A 476 -42.03 5.24 14.60
CA SER A 476 -41.31 6.27 15.34
C SER A 476 -40.82 5.78 16.70
N PHE A 477 -39.55 6.05 17.00
CA PHE A 477 -39.09 6.19 18.38
C PHE A 477 -38.78 7.68 18.62
N ARG A 478 -39.63 8.30 19.44
CA ARG A 478 -39.33 9.46 20.27
C ARG A 478 -39.42 8.99 21.72
N SER A 479 -38.35 9.23 22.48
CA SER A 479 -38.36 9.99 23.75
C SER A 479 -36.96 9.98 24.31
#